data_AF-A0A9W4N8P4-F1
#
_entry.id   AF-A0A9W4N8P4-F1
#
_cell.length_a   1.000
_cell.length_b   1.000
_cell.length_c   1.000
_cell.angle_alpha   90.00
_cell.angle_beta   90.00
_cell.angle_gamma   90.00
#
_symmetry.space_group_name_H-M   'P 1'
#
loop_
_entity.id
_entity.type
_entity.pdbx_description
1 polymer ?
#
loop_
_entity_poly.entity_id
_entity_poly.type
_entity_poly.pdbx_seq_one_letter_code
_entity_poly.pdbx_strand_id
1 'polypeptide(L)'
;MTCLSITRLRCLFSTFMPCLLSPGNPRETVLFGGPDPKRSSTLGSWKSDISMMSKEQSILTAPSGSGAPAKIPVTQRLKTVRIWFPHNGIAIMEDIKSKGLDDVVLDAIVLQELGAKHRVQDDHGNTREAFLVDLAVLEAGISRVWGRYGMPKFIPLSSDDPIILKQPTKDLELKKGLCYQRLHSKYLHEYGRRQSLAEVLGYEMPVRLKNWYEDTLQDIGRRLEKLGYY
;
A
#
# COMPACT_ATOMS: atom_id res chain seq x y z
N MET A 1 -16.05 -28.68 14.32
CA MET A 1 -14.59 -28.66 14.17
C MET A 1 -14.23 -29.47 12.94
N THR A 2 -14.02 -28.81 11.80
CA THR A 2 -13.54 -29.44 10.57
C THR A 2 -12.64 -28.43 9.87
N CYS A 3 -11.36 -28.79 9.81
CA CYS A 3 -10.26 -28.01 9.26
C CYS A 3 -10.28 -28.18 7.73
N LEU A 4 -10.67 -27.15 6.97
CA LEU A 4 -10.56 -27.18 5.51
C LEU A 4 -9.15 -26.74 5.11
N SER A 5 -8.37 -27.73 4.70
CA SER A 5 -6.97 -27.65 4.32
C SER A 5 -6.75 -26.87 3.01
N ILE A 6 -5.73 -26.00 3.03
CA ILE A 6 -5.27 -25.06 1.99
C ILE A 6 -4.68 -25.75 0.73
N THR A 7 -4.72 -27.08 0.63
CA THR A 7 -3.95 -27.83 -0.38
C THR A 7 -4.55 -27.83 -1.79
N ARG A 8 -5.79 -27.37 -2.03
CA ARG A 8 -6.43 -27.49 -3.36
C ARG A 8 -6.16 -26.37 -4.37
N LEU A 9 -5.50 -25.27 -3.99
CA LEU A 9 -5.27 -24.15 -4.93
C LEU A 9 -3.98 -24.25 -5.78
N ARG A 10 -3.14 -25.27 -5.59
CA ARG A 10 -1.88 -25.42 -6.34
C ARG A 10 -2.02 -26.09 -7.73
N CYS A 11 -3.20 -26.57 -8.11
CA CYS A 11 -3.37 -27.31 -9.36
C CYS A 11 -3.84 -26.49 -10.58
N LEU A 12 -4.15 -25.19 -10.44
CA LEU A 12 -4.71 -24.38 -11.53
C LEU A 12 -3.75 -23.38 -12.18
N PHE A 13 -2.49 -23.30 -11.74
CA PHE A 13 -1.50 -22.35 -12.29
C PHE A 13 -0.51 -22.98 -13.28
N SER A 14 -0.69 -24.24 -13.68
CA SER A 14 0.28 -24.98 -14.51
C SER A 14 0.03 -24.92 -16.03
N THR A 15 -1.04 -24.28 -16.52
CA THR A 15 -1.48 -24.52 -17.93
C THR A 15 -1.48 -23.30 -18.85
N PHE A 16 -1.08 -22.10 -18.42
CA PHE A 16 -1.05 -20.94 -19.32
C PHE A 16 0.11 -20.00 -19.01
N MET A 17 1.31 -20.34 -19.49
CA MET A 17 2.29 -19.40 -20.05
C MET A 17 3.52 -20.18 -20.55
N PRO A 18 3.69 -20.31 -21.87
CA PRO A 18 5.04 -20.30 -22.42
C PRO A 18 5.19 -19.19 -23.47
N CYS A 19 6.45 -18.77 -23.63
CA CYS A 19 6.95 -17.81 -24.62
C CYS A 19 6.75 -16.34 -24.26
N LEU A 20 7.79 -15.73 -23.67
CA LEU A 20 8.41 -14.50 -24.17
C LEU A 20 9.72 -14.26 -23.40
N LEU A 21 10.76 -15.01 -23.75
CA LEU A 21 12.14 -14.62 -23.47
C LEU A 21 12.97 -14.90 -24.73
N SER A 22 13.48 -13.84 -25.35
CA SER A 22 14.67 -13.90 -26.18
C SER A 22 15.51 -12.66 -25.90
N PRO A 23 16.83 -12.81 -25.67
CA PRO A 23 17.73 -11.73 -25.27
C PRO A 23 18.32 -11.04 -26.51
N GLY A 24 18.39 -9.70 -26.48
CA GLY A 24 19.00 -8.88 -27.53
C GLY A 24 19.95 -7.83 -26.94
N ASN A 25 21.22 -7.98 -27.30
CA ASN A 25 22.47 -7.31 -26.89
C ASN A 25 22.49 -5.80 -26.54
N PRO A 26 23.47 -5.36 -25.72
CA PRO A 26 23.75 -3.96 -25.43
C PRO A 26 24.80 -3.37 -26.39
N ARG A 27 24.71 -2.06 -26.65
CA ARG A 27 25.79 -1.25 -27.22
C ARG A 27 25.93 0.05 -26.42
N GLU A 28 27.06 0.18 -25.69
CA GLU A 28 28.11 1.23 -25.85
C GLU A 28 27.77 2.49 -26.67
N THR A 29 28.20 3.74 -26.43
CA THR A 29 29.03 4.51 -25.46
C THR A 29 28.73 6.00 -25.81
N VAL A 30 28.92 7.04 -24.97
CA VAL A 30 30.05 8.02 -25.02
C VAL A 30 29.67 9.29 -24.23
N LEU A 31 30.73 9.86 -23.63
CA LEU A 31 30.98 11.02 -22.78
C LEU A 31 30.44 12.44 -23.15
N PHE A 32 30.63 13.33 -22.14
CA PHE A 32 30.91 14.78 -22.10
C PHE A 32 29.74 15.64 -21.58
N GLY A 33 29.87 16.60 -20.65
CA GLY A 33 30.97 17.19 -19.89
C GLY A 33 30.38 18.14 -18.81
N GLY A 34 31.21 18.64 -17.87
CA GLY A 34 30.83 19.62 -16.82
C GLY A 34 30.49 21.03 -17.36
N PRO A 35 30.42 22.12 -16.55
CA PRO A 35 30.87 22.30 -15.16
C PRO A 35 29.85 22.92 -14.18
N ASP A 36 30.25 22.93 -12.92
CA ASP A 36 29.63 23.60 -11.76
C ASP A 36 29.86 25.13 -11.78
N PRO A 37 28.91 25.95 -11.29
CA PRO A 37 29.33 26.95 -10.31
C PRO A 37 28.31 27.28 -9.19
N LYS A 38 28.84 27.22 -7.96
CA LYS A 38 28.58 28.07 -6.79
C LYS A 38 27.50 29.14 -6.91
N ARG A 39 26.54 29.13 -5.97
CA ARG A 39 25.99 30.38 -5.41
C ARG A 39 25.67 30.25 -3.92
N SER A 40 26.29 31.15 -3.17
CA SER A 40 26.09 31.44 -1.75
C SER A 40 24.99 32.51 -1.59
N SER A 41 24.14 32.36 -0.56
CA SER A 41 23.57 33.46 0.25
C SER A 41 22.81 32.83 1.42
N THR A 42 23.25 32.92 2.68
CA THR A 42 23.16 34.05 3.62
C THR A 42 21.78 34.21 4.27
N LEU A 43 21.73 33.78 5.55
CA LEU A 43 21.18 34.48 6.71
C LEU A 43 19.66 34.70 6.82
N GLY A 44 19.08 34.06 7.84
CA GLY A 44 17.76 34.34 8.38
C GLY A 44 17.61 33.74 9.78
N SER A 45 18.35 34.29 10.74
CA SER A 45 18.31 33.95 12.17
C SER A 45 17.04 34.52 12.80
N TRP A 46 16.10 33.66 13.22
CA TRP A 46 15.01 34.06 14.11
C TRP A 46 15.18 33.33 15.45
N LYS A 47 15.67 34.11 16.42
CA LYS A 47 15.57 33.89 17.85
C LYS A 47 14.16 34.27 18.30
N SER A 48 13.56 33.43 19.14
CA SER A 48 12.72 33.86 20.27
C SER A 48 12.48 32.70 21.21
N ASP A 49 13.40 32.59 22.17
CA ASP A 49 13.18 32.54 23.61
C ASP A 49 11.78 32.23 24.20
N ILE A 50 11.83 31.27 25.14
CA ILE A 50 11.24 31.27 26.50
C ILE A 50 9.71 31.16 26.64
N SER A 51 9.25 30.03 27.19
CA SER A 51 8.32 30.06 28.33
C SER A 51 8.49 28.83 29.22
N MET A 52 8.76 29.12 30.49
CA MET A 52 8.94 28.17 31.59
C MET A 52 7.61 27.55 32.05
N MET A 53 7.75 26.34 32.59
CA MET A 53 7.10 25.77 33.79
C MET A 53 5.65 26.20 34.12
N SER A 54 4.77 25.20 34.23
CA SER A 54 4.04 24.98 35.49
C SER A 54 3.77 23.50 35.71
N LYS A 55 4.28 23.04 36.84
CA LYS A 55 4.11 21.72 37.45
C LYS A 55 3.06 21.89 38.54
N GLU A 56 1.89 21.29 38.38
CA GLU A 56 0.98 21.05 39.51
C GLU A 56 0.57 19.58 39.51
N GLN A 57 1.12 18.88 40.50
CA GLN A 57 0.62 17.60 41.00
C GLN A 57 -0.61 17.90 41.84
N SER A 58 -1.70 17.17 41.62
CA SER A 58 -2.72 16.99 42.66
C SER A 58 -2.98 15.50 42.85
N ILE A 59 -2.70 15.07 44.07
CA ILE A 59 -2.95 13.73 44.61
C ILE A 59 -4.35 13.75 45.26
N LEU A 60 -4.95 12.55 45.37
CA LEU A 60 -6.14 12.16 46.16
C LEU A 60 -7.46 12.39 45.42
N THR A 61 -8.41 11.45 45.28
CA THR A 61 -8.74 10.23 46.05
C THR A 61 -9.69 9.38 45.18
N ALA A 62 -9.63 8.04 45.26
CA ALA A 62 -10.71 7.14 44.82
C ALA A 62 -11.67 6.90 46.02
N PRO A 63 -12.97 6.62 45.85
CA PRO A 63 -13.36 5.28 45.39
C PRO A 63 -14.67 5.24 44.56
N SER A 64 -15.01 4.01 44.16
CA SER A 64 -16.39 3.52 43.93
C SER A 64 -16.84 3.40 42.47
N GLY A 65 -16.75 2.17 41.97
CA GLY A 65 -17.94 1.45 41.53
C GLY A 65 -18.72 2.04 40.36
N SER A 66 -18.25 1.81 39.15
CA SER A 66 -19.13 1.60 38.01
C SER A 66 -18.37 0.76 36.99
N GLY A 67 -18.80 -0.50 36.83
CA GLY A 67 -18.34 -1.39 35.78
C GLY A 67 -18.81 -0.86 34.43
N ALA A 68 -18.16 0.18 33.93
CA ALA A 68 -18.22 0.52 32.53
C ALA A 68 -17.53 -0.61 31.76
N PRO A 69 -18.15 -1.16 30.70
CA PRO A 69 -17.46 -2.13 29.85
C PRO A 69 -16.20 -1.46 29.35
N ALA A 70 -15.05 -2.11 29.57
CA ALA A 70 -13.76 -1.63 29.10
C ALA A 70 -13.94 -1.16 27.65
N LYS A 71 -13.72 0.14 27.41
CA LYS A 71 -13.72 0.70 26.06
C LYS A 71 -12.79 -0.19 25.25
N ILE A 72 -13.39 -0.99 24.35
CA ILE A 72 -12.66 -1.78 23.37
C ILE A 72 -11.67 -0.78 22.75
N PRO A 73 -10.35 -1.03 22.85
CA PRO A 73 -9.38 -0.06 22.40
C PRO A 73 -9.71 0.28 20.95
N VAL A 74 -9.88 1.58 20.72
CA VAL A 74 -10.24 2.15 19.42
C VAL A 74 -9.34 1.51 18.36
N THR A 75 -10.02 1.03 17.33
CA THR A 75 -9.61 0.05 16.33
C THR A 75 -8.20 0.30 15.78
N GLN A 76 -7.24 -0.54 16.20
CA GLN A 76 -5.98 -0.76 15.46
C GLN A 76 -6.21 -1.58 14.18
N ARG A 77 -7.35 -1.34 13.51
CA ARG A 77 -7.74 -2.05 12.30
C ARG A 77 -7.02 -1.44 11.11
N LEU A 78 -6.41 -2.29 10.30
CA LEU A 78 -5.84 -1.87 9.03
C LEU A 78 -6.93 -1.77 7.97
N LYS A 79 -6.77 -0.77 7.10
CA LYS A 79 -7.61 -0.51 5.93
C LYS A 79 -6.72 -0.44 4.71
N THR A 80 -7.26 -0.85 3.57
CA THR A 80 -6.58 -0.70 2.28
C THR A 80 -6.77 0.73 1.78
N VAL A 81 -5.67 1.47 1.64
CA VAL A 81 -5.65 2.80 1.03
C VAL A 81 -4.92 2.71 -0.30
N ARG A 82 -5.64 2.98 -1.40
CA ARG A 82 -5.04 3.01 -2.73
C ARG A 82 -4.49 4.39 -3.06
N ILE A 83 -3.25 4.45 -3.53
CA ILE A 83 -2.58 5.68 -3.92
C ILE A 83 -1.97 5.56 -5.33
N TRP A 84 -1.73 6.71 -5.95
CA TRP A 84 -0.79 6.81 -7.08
C TRP A 84 0.61 7.05 -6.54
N PHE A 85 1.52 6.11 -6.78
CA PHE A 85 2.92 6.23 -6.40
C PHE A 85 3.75 6.62 -7.62
N PRO A 86 4.55 7.70 -7.55
CA PRO A 86 5.37 8.14 -8.67
C PRO A 86 6.53 7.16 -8.92
N HIS A 87 6.84 6.91 -10.19
CA HIS A 87 7.97 6.09 -10.59
C HIS A 87 9.27 6.91 -10.52
N ASN A 88 9.84 7.00 -9.32
CA ASN A 88 11.03 7.81 -9.01
C ASN A 88 12.27 6.97 -8.64
N GLY A 89 12.19 5.63 -8.74
CA GLY A 89 13.29 4.72 -8.40
C GLY A 89 13.50 4.49 -6.89
N ILE A 90 12.70 5.13 -6.03
CA ILE A 90 12.77 4.96 -4.58
C ILE A 90 11.87 3.78 -4.19
N ALA A 91 12.32 2.95 -3.24
CA ALA A 91 11.49 1.89 -2.70
C ALA A 91 10.30 2.49 -1.93
N ILE A 92 9.10 1.94 -2.13
CA ILE A 92 7.86 2.50 -1.57
C ILE A 92 7.93 2.68 -0.04
N MET A 93 8.45 1.68 0.67
CA MET A 93 8.57 1.75 2.14
C MET A 93 9.61 2.77 2.60
N GLU A 94 10.63 3.07 1.80
CA GLU A 94 11.60 4.15 2.09
C GLU A 94 10.95 5.53 1.91
N ASP A 95 10.17 5.72 0.84
CA ASP A 95 9.43 6.96 0.61
C ASP A 95 8.38 7.19 1.73
N ILE A 96 7.65 6.15 2.13
CA ILE A 96 6.71 6.17 3.26
C ILE A 96 7.40 6.63 4.55
N LYS A 97 8.57 6.05 4.85
CA LYS A 97 9.36 6.43 6.03
C LYS A 97 9.86 7.86 5.95
N SER A 98 10.34 8.30 4.79
CA SER A 98 10.82 9.68 4.60
C SER A 98 9.72 10.73 4.79
N LYS A 99 8.45 10.35 4.56
CA LYS A 99 7.27 11.19 4.77
C LYS A 99 6.70 11.12 6.19
N GLY A 100 7.35 10.35 7.09
CA GLY A 100 6.91 10.13 8.47
C GLY A 100 5.56 9.43 8.53
N LEU A 101 5.39 8.34 7.77
CA LEU A 101 4.18 7.52 7.74
C LEU A 101 4.44 6.06 8.14
N ASP A 102 5.66 5.73 8.56
CA ASP A 102 6.09 4.38 8.95
C ASP A 102 5.43 3.88 10.24
N ASP A 103 4.88 4.79 11.05
CA ASP A 103 4.08 4.45 12.23
C ASP A 103 2.65 4.00 11.89
N VAL A 104 2.12 4.39 10.72
CA VAL A 104 0.74 4.11 10.31
C VAL A 104 0.60 3.20 9.11
N VAL A 105 1.62 3.06 8.27
CA VAL A 105 1.62 2.17 7.11
C VAL A 105 2.49 0.96 7.40
N LEU A 106 1.87 -0.22 7.41
CA LEU A 106 2.56 -1.46 7.75
C LEU A 106 3.12 -2.19 6.53
N ASP A 107 2.51 -1.98 5.37
CA ASP A 107 2.82 -2.73 4.18
C ASP A 107 2.30 -2.06 2.91
N ALA A 108 2.84 -2.46 1.77
CA ALA A 108 2.47 -1.95 0.45
C ALA A 108 2.44 -3.08 -0.59
N ILE A 109 1.38 -3.10 -1.41
CA ILE A 109 1.21 -4.02 -2.53
C ILE A 109 1.23 -3.21 -3.84
N VAL A 110 2.25 -3.46 -4.65
CA VAL A 110 2.41 -2.84 -5.96
C VAL A 110 1.42 -3.45 -6.95
N LEU A 111 0.64 -2.60 -7.62
CA LEU A 111 -0.37 -2.99 -8.61
C LEU A 111 0.03 -2.59 -10.04
N GLN A 112 1.31 -2.30 -10.27
CA GLN A 112 1.82 -1.85 -11.58
C GLN A 112 1.46 -2.81 -12.72
N GLU A 113 1.52 -4.13 -12.48
CA GLU A 113 1.19 -5.17 -13.46
C GLU A 113 -0.32 -5.25 -13.77
N LEU A 114 -1.17 -4.66 -12.91
CA LEU A 114 -2.62 -4.73 -13.01
C LEU A 114 -3.24 -3.45 -13.56
N GLY A 115 -2.53 -2.32 -13.45
CA GLY A 115 -3.02 -0.99 -13.77
C GLY A 115 -2.37 -0.38 -14.99
N ALA A 116 -2.95 0.74 -15.45
CA ALA A 116 -2.25 1.60 -16.38
C ALA A 116 -1.21 2.46 -15.68
N LYS A 117 -0.13 2.73 -16.41
CA LYS A 117 0.73 3.88 -16.14
C LYS A 117 -0.13 5.15 -16.20
N HIS A 118 -0.15 5.90 -15.10
CA HIS A 118 -0.78 7.21 -15.03
C HIS A 118 0.29 8.29 -15.07
N ARG A 119 -0.06 9.46 -15.58
CA ARG A 119 0.83 10.62 -15.64
C ARG A 119 0.41 11.59 -14.55
N VAL A 120 1.25 11.77 -13.53
CA VAL A 120 1.02 12.72 -12.43
C VAL A 120 1.92 13.92 -12.64
N GLN A 121 1.38 15.14 -12.59
CA GLN A 121 2.21 16.35 -12.57
C GLN A 121 2.71 16.58 -11.14
N ASP A 122 4.00 16.85 -10.99
CA ASP A 122 4.57 17.33 -9.73
C ASP A 122 4.37 18.84 -9.57
N ASP A 123 4.74 19.37 -8.40
CA ASP A 123 4.61 20.79 -8.03
C ASP A 123 5.38 21.74 -8.95
N HIS A 124 6.26 21.20 -9.81
CA HIS A 124 7.03 21.93 -10.81
C HIS A 124 6.46 21.78 -12.23
N GLY A 125 5.29 21.15 -12.37
CA GLY A 125 4.63 20.89 -13.65
C GLY A 125 5.24 19.73 -14.45
N ASN A 126 6.21 18.99 -13.89
CA ASN A 126 6.80 17.85 -14.59
C ASN A 126 5.88 16.65 -14.49
N THR A 127 5.62 16.03 -15.63
CA THR A 127 4.78 14.85 -15.69
C THR A 127 5.61 13.61 -15.42
N ARG A 128 5.32 12.90 -14.33
CA ARG A 128 5.95 11.65 -13.96
C ARG A 128 5.00 10.49 -14.18
N GLU A 129 5.55 9.36 -14.62
CA GLU A 129 4.79 8.11 -14.60
C GLU A 129 4.49 7.72 -13.15
N ALA A 130 3.31 7.22 -12.89
CA ALA A 130 2.86 6.72 -11.60
C ALA A 130 2.08 5.42 -11.80
N PHE A 131 2.08 4.60 -10.75
CA PHE A 131 1.36 3.33 -10.72
C PHE A 131 0.57 3.21 -9.42
N LEU A 132 -0.41 2.30 -9.40
CA LEU A 132 -1.26 2.10 -8.24
C LEU A 132 -0.55 1.23 -7.20
N VAL A 133 -0.72 1.60 -5.94
CA VAL A 133 -0.25 0.85 -4.78
C VAL A 133 -1.38 0.77 -3.76
N ASP A 134 -1.62 -0.43 -3.24
CA ASP A 134 -2.48 -0.64 -2.08
C ASP A 134 -1.64 -0.65 -0.81
N LEU A 135 -1.94 0.27 0.12
CA LEU A 135 -1.26 0.37 1.40
C LEU A 135 -2.12 -0.26 2.50
N ALA A 136 -1.48 -1.00 3.42
CA ALA A 136 -2.08 -1.46 4.66
C ALA A 136 -1.92 -0.39 5.74
N VAL A 137 -2.94 0.44 5.94
CA VAL A 137 -2.86 1.65 6.78
C VAL A 137 -3.73 1.50 8.02
N LEU A 138 -3.22 1.89 9.18
CA LEU A 138 -4.04 2.05 10.38
C LEU A 138 -5.15 3.07 10.13
N GLU A 139 -6.38 2.78 10.57
CA GLU A 139 -7.54 3.63 10.34
C GLU A 139 -7.30 5.10 10.76
N ALA A 140 -6.63 5.32 11.90
CA ALA A 140 -6.25 6.65 12.37
C ALA A 140 -5.21 7.39 11.48
N GLY A 141 -4.51 6.68 10.60
CA GLY A 141 -3.47 7.20 9.72
C GLY A 141 -3.94 7.55 8.30
N ILE A 142 -5.17 7.20 7.93
CA ILE A 142 -5.67 7.38 6.54
C ILE A 142 -5.56 8.83 6.07
N SER A 143 -6.00 9.80 6.89
CA SER A 143 -5.94 11.21 6.53
C SER A 143 -4.51 11.71 6.32
N ARG A 144 -3.53 11.17 7.07
CA ARG A 144 -2.11 11.52 6.91
C ARG A 144 -1.55 10.97 5.60
N VAL A 145 -1.93 9.73 5.23
CA VAL A 145 -1.54 9.13 3.94
C VAL A 145 -2.10 9.95 2.77
N TRP A 146 -3.39 10.31 2.80
CA TRP A 146 -3.98 11.15 1.75
C TRP A 146 -3.39 12.56 1.71
N GLY A 147 -3.02 13.14 2.85
CA GLY A 147 -2.32 14.42 2.89
C GLY A 147 -0.95 14.42 2.23
N ARG A 148 -0.30 13.24 2.10
CA ARG A 148 1.04 13.09 1.49
C ARG A 148 1.02 12.59 0.05
N TYR A 149 0.06 11.75 -0.32
CA TYR A 149 -0.01 11.12 -1.65
C TYR A 149 -1.22 11.58 -2.49
N GLY A 150 -2.12 12.37 -1.90
CA GLY A 150 -3.38 12.76 -2.51
C GLY A 150 -4.46 11.67 -2.38
N MET A 151 -5.71 12.12 -2.45
CA MET A 151 -6.86 11.23 -2.51
C MET A 151 -7.11 10.80 -3.96
N PRO A 152 -7.26 9.49 -4.25
CA PRO A 152 -7.62 9.05 -5.59
C PRO A 152 -9.00 9.59 -5.99
N LYS A 153 -9.15 9.98 -7.26
CA LYS A 153 -10.43 10.44 -7.83
C LYS A 153 -11.37 9.30 -8.24
N PHE A 154 -11.21 8.12 -7.63
CA PHE A 154 -11.98 6.92 -7.91
C PHE A 154 -12.10 6.07 -6.64
N ILE A 155 -13.12 5.22 -6.59
CA ILE A 155 -13.33 4.28 -5.48
C ILE A 155 -12.63 2.96 -5.83
N PRO A 156 -11.72 2.44 -5.01
CA PRO A 156 -11.10 1.14 -5.26
C PRO A 156 -12.14 0.03 -5.43
N LEU A 157 -11.92 -0.84 -6.41
CA LEU A 157 -12.80 -1.94 -6.82
C LEU A 157 -14.18 -1.51 -7.33
N SER A 158 -14.36 -0.23 -7.68
CA SER A 158 -15.53 0.25 -8.42
C SER A 158 -15.34 0.11 -9.94
N SER A 159 -16.41 0.30 -10.70
CA SER A 159 -16.35 0.28 -12.17
C SER A 159 -15.37 1.31 -12.75
N ASP A 160 -15.12 2.41 -12.03
CA ASP A 160 -14.22 3.50 -12.44
C ASP A 160 -12.77 3.28 -11.99
N ASP A 161 -12.49 2.16 -11.31
CA ASP A 161 -11.14 1.83 -10.87
C ASP A 161 -10.23 1.60 -12.09
N PRO A 162 -9.09 2.31 -12.19
CA PRO A 162 -8.19 2.17 -13.32
C PRO A 162 -7.69 0.74 -13.59
N ILE A 163 -7.56 -0.10 -12.56
CA ILE A 163 -7.19 -1.52 -12.77
C ILE A 163 -8.33 -2.33 -13.40
N ILE A 164 -9.59 -1.97 -13.15
CA ILE A 164 -10.75 -2.62 -13.78
C ILE A 164 -10.88 -2.13 -15.22
N LEU A 165 -10.83 -0.81 -15.44
CA LEU A 165 -11.02 -0.20 -16.75
C LEU A 165 -10.02 -0.71 -17.80
N LYS A 166 -8.81 -1.11 -17.38
CA LYS A 166 -7.72 -1.58 -18.23
C LYS A 166 -7.75 -3.06 -18.60
N GLN A 167 -8.69 -3.84 -18.06
CA GLN A 167 -8.82 -5.24 -18.45
C GLN A 167 -9.21 -5.36 -19.95
N PRO A 168 -8.73 -6.41 -20.65
CA PRO A 168 -8.76 -6.49 -22.12
C PRO A 168 -10.14 -6.79 -22.73
N THR A 169 -11.16 -6.99 -21.91
CA THR A 169 -12.54 -7.28 -22.35
C THR A 169 -13.37 -6.00 -22.47
N LYS A 170 -14.44 -6.01 -23.28
CA LYS A 170 -15.36 -4.87 -23.40
C LYS A 170 -16.45 -4.87 -22.32
N ASP A 171 -16.90 -6.07 -21.93
CA ASP A 171 -17.96 -6.23 -20.93
C ASP A 171 -17.46 -5.88 -19.53
N LEU A 172 -18.21 -5.04 -18.82
CA LEU A 172 -17.80 -4.48 -17.53
C LEU A 172 -17.74 -5.53 -16.41
N GLU A 173 -18.67 -6.49 -16.38
CA GLU A 173 -18.68 -7.51 -15.35
C GLU A 173 -17.55 -8.52 -15.58
N LEU A 174 -17.25 -8.86 -16.83
CA LEU A 174 -16.04 -9.61 -17.18
C LEU A 174 -14.75 -8.84 -16.83
N LYS A 175 -14.71 -7.51 -17.00
CA LYS A 175 -13.56 -6.69 -16.55
C LYS A 175 -13.38 -6.81 -15.04
N LYS A 176 -14.45 -6.69 -14.26
CA LYS A 176 -14.41 -6.85 -12.80
C LYS A 176 -13.94 -8.25 -12.41
N GLY A 177 -14.51 -9.30 -13.02
CA GLY A 177 -14.13 -10.69 -12.78
C GLY A 177 -12.63 -10.92 -13.01
N LEU A 178 -12.11 -10.55 -14.19
CA LEU A 178 -10.68 -10.67 -14.51
C LEU A 178 -9.81 -9.87 -13.55
N CYS A 179 -10.21 -8.64 -13.22
CA CYS A 179 -9.48 -7.79 -12.29
C CYS A 179 -9.41 -8.40 -10.90
N TYR A 180 -10.53 -8.86 -10.36
CA TYR A 180 -10.61 -9.46 -9.02
C TYR A 180 -9.81 -10.77 -8.95
N GLN A 181 -9.84 -11.61 -9.98
CA GLN A 181 -9.00 -12.81 -10.05
C GLN A 181 -7.51 -12.47 -9.96
N ARG A 182 -7.06 -11.52 -10.79
CA ARG A 182 -5.66 -11.08 -10.80
C ARG A 182 -5.25 -10.44 -9.48
N LEU A 183 -6.11 -9.62 -8.90
CA LEU A 183 -5.87 -8.99 -7.60
C LEU A 183 -5.80 -10.04 -6.48
N HIS A 184 -6.71 -11.01 -6.46
CA HIS A 184 -6.69 -12.12 -5.51
C HIS A 184 -5.37 -12.90 -5.60
N SER A 185 -4.94 -13.26 -6.81
CA SER A 185 -3.64 -13.93 -7.02
C SER A 185 -2.46 -13.08 -6.56
N LYS A 186 -2.48 -11.76 -6.82
CA LYS A 186 -1.43 -10.83 -6.38
C LYS A 186 -1.35 -10.77 -4.86
N TYR A 187 -2.47 -10.58 -4.17
CA TYR A 187 -2.52 -10.56 -2.70
C TYR A 187 -2.07 -11.89 -2.10
N LEU A 188 -2.49 -13.02 -2.68
CA LEU A 188 -2.10 -14.34 -2.19
C LEU A 188 -0.59 -14.57 -2.34
N HIS A 189 -0.03 -14.18 -3.48
CA HIS A 189 1.41 -14.25 -3.72
C HIS A 189 2.20 -13.38 -2.73
N GLU A 190 1.80 -12.12 -2.57
CA GLU A 190 2.45 -11.17 -1.67
C GLU A 190 2.35 -11.58 -0.19
N TYR A 191 1.22 -12.17 0.20
CA TYR A 191 1.02 -12.73 1.54
C TYR A 191 1.97 -13.91 1.78
N GLY A 192 1.98 -14.90 0.88
CA GLY A 192 2.88 -16.06 0.98
C GLY A 192 4.35 -15.64 1.01
N ARG A 193 4.74 -14.69 0.15
CA ARG A 193 6.11 -14.14 0.13
C ARG A 193 6.51 -13.54 1.48
N ARG A 194 5.61 -12.81 2.15
CA ARG A 194 5.86 -12.21 3.46
C ARG A 194 5.92 -13.24 4.58
N GLN A 195 5.06 -14.25 4.54
CA GLN A 195 5.11 -15.36 5.48
C GLN A 195 6.44 -16.10 5.39
N SER A 196 6.88 -16.44 4.17
CA SER A 196 8.17 -17.10 3.96
C SER A 196 9.35 -16.23 4.41
N LEU A 197 9.29 -14.91 4.17
CA LEU A 197 10.34 -14.00 4.62
C LEU A 197 10.40 -13.92 6.15
N ALA A 198 9.24 -13.85 6.82
CA ALA A 198 9.14 -13.83 8.27
C ALA A 198 9.72 -15.10 8.89
N GLU A 199 9.39 -16.26 8.31
CA GLU A 199 9.94 -17.57 8.71
C GLU A 199 11.47 -17.63 8.56
N VAL A 200 12.01 -17.22 7.41
CA VAL A 200 13.45 -17.23 7.13
C VAL A 200 14.21 -16.28 8.07
N LEU A 201 13.64 -15.12 8.39
CA LEU A 201 14.26 -14.12 9.26
C LEU A 201 13.96 -14.35 10.75
N GLY A 202 13.20 -15.40 11.09
CA GLY A 202 12.88 -15.76 12.47
C GLY A 202 12.03 -14.74 13.22
N TYR A 203 11.24 -13.93 12.52
CA TYR A 203 10.27 -13.02 13.16
C TYR A 203 8.84 -13.43 12.86
N GLU A 204 7.92 -13.05 13.76
CA GLU A 204 6.50 -13.31 13.54
C GLU A 204 5.86 -12.13 12.80
N MET A 205 5.09 -12.44 11.74
CA MET A 205 4.34 -11.41 11.03
C MET A 205 3.28 -10.81 11.96
N PRO A 206 3.15 -9.47 12.07
CA PRO A 206 2.19 -8.87 12.98
C PRO A 206 0.76 -9.37 12.74
N VAL A 207 0.07 -9.79 13.80
CA VAL A 207 -1.31 -10.36 13.72
C VAL A 207 -2.26 -9.44 12.96
N ARG A 208 -2.17 -8.12 13.18
CA ARG A 208 -2.99 -7.14 12.46
C ARG A 208 -2.74 -7.13 10.94
N LEU A 209 -1.48 -7.33 10.52
CA LEU A 209 -1.13 -7.41 9.10
C LEU A 209 -1.63 -8.72 8.49
N LYS A 210 -1.52 -9.82 9.24
CA LYS A 210 -2.10 -11.12 8.87
C LYS A 210 -3.61 -11.01 8.62
N ASN A 211 -4.33 -10.46 9.59
CA ASN A 211 -5.77 -10.27 9.50
C ASN A 211 -6.16 -9.36 8.33
N TRP A 212 -5.34 -8.34 8.01
CA TRP A 212 -5.59 -7.48 6.85
C TRP A 212 -5.49 -8.23 5.52
N TYR A 213 -4.48 -9.10 5.36
CA TYR A 213 -4.37 -9.96 4.18
C TYR A 213 -5.57 -10.89 4.05
N GLU A 214 -5.95 -11.55 5.14
CA GLU A 214 -7.06 -12.50 5.17
C GLU A 214 -8.41 -11.80 4.90
N ASP A 215 -8.69 -10.68 5.57
CA ASP A 215 -9.88 -9.86 5.34
C ASP A 215 -9.97 -9.40 3.87
N THR A 216 -8.85 -8.94 3.30
CA THR A 216 -8.82 -8.42 1.93
C THR A 216 -9.00 -9.53 0.89
N LEU A 217 -8.33 -10.67 1.07
CA LEU A 217 -8.52 -11.85 0.22
C LEU A 217 -9.96 -12.35 0.28
N GLN A 218 -10.54 -12.41 1.47
CA GLN A 218 -11.93 -12.81 1.65
C GLN A 218 -12.90 -11.82 0.99
N ASP A 219 -12.64 -10.51 1.06
CA ASP A 219 -13.47 -9.51 0.38
C ASP A 219 -13.43 -9.65 -1.15
N ILE A 220 -12.23 -9.84 -1.71
CA ILE A 220 -12.07 -10.07 -3.15
C ILE A 220 -12.76 -11.38 -3.56
N GLY A 221 -12.62 -12.45 -2.77
CA GLY A 221 -13.29 -13.73 -2.98
C GLY A 221 -14.82 -13.59 -3.02
N ARG A 222 -15.43 -12.93 -2.03
CA ARG A 222 -16.87 -12.65 -2.03
C ARG A 222 -17.35 -11.85 -3.24
N ARG A 223 -16.51 -10.95 -3.77
CA ARG A 223 -16.84 -10.19 -4.98
C ARG A 223 -16.80 -11.07 -6.22
N LEU A 224 -15.89 -12.03 -6.31
CA LEU A 224 -15.85 -13.02 -7.38
C LEU A 224 -17.08 -13.92 -7.36
N GLU A 225 -17.46 -14.43 -6.18
CA GLU A 225 -18.66 -15.26 -5.99
C GLU A 225 -19.93 -14.53 -6.47
N LYS A 226 -20.06 -13.23 -6.13
CA LYS A 226 -21.18 -12.40 -6.59
C LYS A 226 -21.26 -12.25 -8.12
N LEU A 227 -20.14 -12.42 -8.82
CA LEU A 227 -20.07 -12.39 -10.28
C LEU A 227 -20.23 -13.78 -10.91
N GLY A 228 -20.51 -14.82 -10.11
CA GLY A 228 -20.64 -16.20 -10.59
C GLY A 228 -19.30 -16.88 -10.89
N TYR A 229 -18.19 -16.31 -10.40
CA TYR A 229 -16.92 -17.00 -10.37
C TYR A 229 -16.82 -17.70 -9.02
N TYR A 230 -16.80 -19.04 -9.03
CA TYR A 230 -16.88 -19.99 -7.89
C TYR A 230 -18.29 -20.48 -7.53
#